data_AF-A0A2R6T7P9-F1
#
_entry.id   AF-A0A2R6T7P9-F1
#
_cell.length_a   1.000
_cell.length_b   1.000
_cell.length_c   1.000
_cell.angle_alpha   90.00
_cell.angle_beta   90.00
_cell.angle_gamma   90.00
#
_symmetry.space_group_name_H-M   'P 1'
#
loop_
_entity.id
_entity.type
_entity.pdbx_description
1 polymer ?
#
loop_
_entity_poly.entity_id
_entity_poly.type
_entity_poly.pdbx_seq_one_letter_code
_entity_poly.pdbx_strand_id
1 'polypeptide(L)' 'MVYVRVKEVPPGSGNYYQYLVKGERDGGRVRQKVLQYLGKAEDSEDTSVDPSNVKEENKKYLPDLEIKD' A
#
# COMPACT_ATOMS: atom_id res chain seq x y z
N MET A 1 8.57 0.32 4.57
CA MET A 1 8.26 -0.44 3.33
C MET A 1 6.89 -0.03 2.83
N VAL A 2 6.75 0.20 1.52
CA VAL A 2 5.50 0.59 0.86
C VAL A 2 5.18 -0.47 -0.18
N TYR A 3 3.92 -0.85 -0.31
CA TYR A 3 3.47 -1.82 -1.32
C TYR A 3 1.98 -1.63 -1.62
N VAL A 4 1.50 -2.25 -2.72
CA VAL A 4 0.08 -2.30 -3.04
C VAL A 4 -0.49 -3.55 -2.39
N ARG A 5 -1.44 -3.33 -1.49
CA ARG A 5 -2.22 -4.39 -0.88
C ARG A 5 -3.55 -4.53 -1.61
N VAL A 6 -3.90 -5.76 -1.95
CA VAL A 6 -5.21 -6.13 -2.46
C VAL A 6 -6.04 -6.70 -1.32
N LYS A 7 -7.26 -6.20 -1.18
CA LYS A 7 -8.19 -6.66 -0.14
C LYS A 7 -9.57 -6.87 -0.71
N GLU A 8 -10.15 -8.01 -0.37
CA GLU A 8 -11.56 -8.29 -0.66
C GLU A 8 -12.48 -7.54 0.30
N VAL A 9 -13.49 -6.84 -0.22
CA VAL A 9 -14.44 -6.07 0.58
C VAL A 9 -15.86 -6.12 -0.03
N PRO A 10 -16.88 -6.61 0.69
CA PRO A 10 -16.79 -7.39 1.92
C PRO A 10 -16.15 -8.78 1.65
N PRO A 11 -15.66 -9.48 2.69
CA PRO A 11 -15.12 -10.84 2.53
C PRO A 11 -16.14 -11.79 1.90
N GLY A 12 -15.72 -12.60 0.93
CA GLY A 12 -16.57 -13.52 0.19
C GLY A 12 -17.45 -12.89 -0.90
N SER A 13 -17.18 -11.64 -1.31
CA SER A 13 -17.94 -10.96 -2.36
C SER A 13 -17.33 -11.09 -3.76
N GLY A 14 -16.09 -11.54 -3.87
CA GLY A 14 -15.29 -11.50 -5.10
C GLY A 14 -14.89 -10.09 -5.54
N ASN A 15 -15.14 -9.05 -4.73
CA ASN A 15 -14.72 -7.68 -5.05
C ASN A 15 -13.40 -7.34 -4.36
N TYR A 16 -12.34 -7.26 -5.15
CA TYR A 16 -11.01 -6.90 -4.70
C TYR A 16 -10.70 -5.43 -4.95
N TYR A 17 -9.95 -4.84 -4.04
CA TYR A 17 -9.62 -3.42 -4.05
C TYR A 17 -8.16 -3.23 -3.72
N GLN A 18 -7.50 -2.35 -4.48
CA GLN A 18 -6.09 -2.05 -4.34
C GLN A 18 -5.90 -0.84 -3.42
N TYR A 19 -4.94 -0.94 -2.51
CA TYR A 19 -4.58 0.11 -1.57
C TYR A 19 -3.07 0.29 -1.51
N LEU A 20 -2.60 1.53 -1.60
CA LEU A 20 -1.23 1.85 -1.25
C LEU A 20 -1.11 1.81 0.27
N VAL A 21 -0.23 0.96 0.80
CA VAL A 21 -0.03 0.81 2.25
C VAL A 21 1.44 1.03 2.62
N LYS A 22 1.66 1.62 3.80
CA LYS A 22 2.97 1.75 4.43
C LYS A 22 3.01 0.86 5.67
N GLY A 23 4.01 -0.01 5.75
CA GLY A 23 4.37 -0.72 6.96
C GLY A 23 5.17 0.19 7.89
N GLU A 24 4.67 0.43 9.09
CA GLU A 24 5.32 1.20 10.15
C GLU A 24 5.55 0.31 11.37
N ARG A 25 6.72 0.41 12.02
CA ARG A 25 7.00 -0.28 13.28
C ARG A 25 6.55 0.59 14.45
N ASP A 26 5.62 0.07 15.24
CA ASP A 26 5.07 0.74 16.42
C ASP A 26 5.02 -0.26 17.58
N GLY A 27 5.68 0.07 18.70
CA GLY A 27 5.71 -0.76 19.91
C GLY A 27 6.17 -2.21 19.69
N GLY A 28 7.13 -2.43 18.79
CA GLY A 28 7.63 -3.77 18.45
C GLY A 28 6.75 -4.59 17.50
N ARG A 29 5.64 -4.01 17.00
CA ARG A 29 4.76 -4.63 16.01
C ARG A 29 4.85 -3.90 14.68
N VAL A 30 4.63 -4.62 13.58
CA VAL A 30 4.48 -4.01 12.25
C VAL A 30 3.00 -3.72 12.03
N ARG A 31 2.64 -2.45 11.88
CA ARG A 31 1.29 -2.01 11.53
C ARG A 31 1.27 -1.55 10.07
N GLN A 32 0.18 -1.85 9.38
CA GLN A 32 -0.04 -1.39 8.01
C GLN A 32 -0.99 -0.21 8.02
N LYS A 33 -0.52 0.95 7.55
CA LYS A 33 -1.32 2.16 7.39
C LYS A 33 -1.72 2.30 5.93
N VAL A 34 -3.02 2.41 5.67
CA VAL A 34 -3.54 2.70 4.33
C VAL A 34 -3.28 4.17 4.02
N LEU A 35 -2.64 4.42 2.88
CA LEU A 35 -2.32 5.76 2.38
C LEU A 35 -3.31 6.21 1.32
N GLN A 36 -3.65 5.33 0.37
CA GLN A 36 -4.52 5.66 -0.74
C GLN A 36 -5.31 4.42 -1.21
N TYR A 37 -6.55 4.64 -1.63
CA TYR A 37 -7.32 3.69 -2.41
C TYR A 37 -7.00 3.88 -3.90
N LEU A 38 -6.58 2.80 -4.57
CA LEU A 38 -6.09 2.83 -5.95
C LEU A 38 -7.15 2.39 -6.97
N GLY A 39 -8.22 1.71 -6.53
CA GLY A 39 -9.28 1.24 -7.41
C GLY A 39 -9.65 -0.21 -7.16
N LYS A 40 -10.58 -0.71 -7.98
CA LYS A 40 -10.93 -2.14 -8.01
C LYS A 40 -9.77 -2.92 -8.61
N ALA A 41 -9.40 -4.03 -8.00
CA ALA A 41 -8.42 -4.96 -8.52
C ALA A 41 -9.12 -5.96 -9.46
N GLU A 42 -8.45 -6.31 -10.55
CA GLU A 42 -8.88 -7.41 -11.42
C GLU A 42 -8.51 -8.78 -10.81
N ASP A 43 -7.41 -8.82 -10.06
CA ASP A 43 -6.88 -10.01 -9.39
C ASP A 43 -6.83 -9.87 -7.86
N SER A 44 -6.54 -10.98 -7.17
CA SER A 44 -6.52 -11.06 -5.70
C SER A 44 -5.13 -10.93 -5.06
N GLU A 45 -4.09 -10.72 -5.87
CA GLU A 45 -2.69 -10.80 -5.42
C GLU A 45 -2.12 -9.44 -5.01
N ASP A 46 -1.42 -9.40 -3.87
CA ASP A 46 -0.63 -8.23 -3.46
C ASP A 46 0.53 -8.01 -4.43
N THR A 47 0.80 -6.75 -4.77
CA THR A 47 1.92 -6.38 -5.64
C THR A 47 2.91 -5.49 -4.89
N SER A 48 4.17 -5.89 -4.90
CA SER A 48 5.26 -5.04 -4.42
C SER A 48 5.43 -3.88 -5.40
N VAL A 49 5.35 -2.63 -4.94
CA VAL A 49 5.63 -1.46 -5.78
C VAL A 49 6.94 -0.82 -5.37
N ASP A 50 7.73 -0.43 -6.37
CA ASP A 50 8.84 0.47 -6.18
C ASP A 50 8.30 1.82 -5.65
N PRO A 51 8.80 2.31 -4.50
CA PRO A 51 8.42 3.60 -3.96
C PRO A 51 8.56 4.77 -4.94
N SER A 52 9.46 4.67 -5.92
CA SER A 52 9.70 5.67 -6.97
C SER A 52 8.52 5.80 -7.94
N ASN A 53 7.71 4.74 -8.08
CA ASN A 53 6.51 4.71 -8.93
C ASN A 53 5.25 5.20 -8.21
N VAL A 54 5.37 5.63 -6.95
CA VAL A 54 4.26 6.23 -6.20
C VAL A 54 4.00 7.65 -6.72
N LYS A 55 2.74 7.95 -7.04
CA LYS A 55 2.31 9.29 -7.49
C LYS A 55 2.83 10.37 -6.53
N GLU A 56 3.31 11.48 -7.09
CA GLU A 56 3.88 12.63 -6.34
C GLU A 56 3.03 13.07 -5.15
N GLU A 57 1.71 13.15 -5.32
CA GLU A 57 0.75 13.53 -4.28
C GLU A 57 0.79 12.65 -3.02
N ASN A 58 1.28 11.41 -3.15
CA ASN A 58 1.40 10.44 -2.07
C ASN A 58 2.83 10.32 -1.52
N LYS A 59 3.83 10.89 -2.20
CA LYS A 59 5.21 10.96 -1.68
C LYS A 59 5.28 11.69 -0.34
N LYS A 60 4.34 12.60 -0.06
CA LYS A 60 4.17 13.26 1.27
C LYS A 60 3.94 12.27 2.42
N TYR A 61 3.43 11.08 2.13
CA TYR A 61 3.23 10.01 3.11
C TYR A 61 4.46 9.09 3.23
N LEU A 62 5.50 9.36 2.45
CA LEU A 62 6.78 8.65 2.40
C LEU A 62 7.95 9.51 2.91
N PRO A 63 7.84 10.22 4.06
CA PRO A 63 8.87 11.16 4.49
C PRO A 63 10.23 10.49 4.80
N ASP A 64 10.25 9.18 5.04
CA ASP A 64 11.43 8.42 5.49
C ASP A 64 12.06 7.52 4.40
N LEU A 65 11.58 7.60 3.16
CA LEU A 65 12.21 6.92 2.03
C LEU A 65 13.30 7.84 1.47
N GLU A 66 14.41 7.97 2.21
CA GLU A 66 15.66 8.36 1.56
C GLU A 66 15.96 7.31 0.49
N ILE A 67 15.70 7.65 -0.77
CA ILE A 67 16.30 6.98 -1.91
C ILE A 67 17.80 7.27 -1.77
N LYS A 68 18.55 6.33 -1.19
CA LYS A 68 20.00 6.35 -1.36
C LYS A 68 20.27 5.96 -2.81
N ASP A 69 20.79 6.91 -3.58
CA ASP A 69 21.36 6.72 -4.92
C ASP A 69 22.35 5.53 -4.97
#